data_AF-A0A6N9ACT4-F1
#
_entry.id   AF-A0A6N9ACT4-F1
#
_cell.length_a   1.000
_cell.length_b   1.000
_cell.length_c   1.000
_cell.angle_alpha   90.00
_cell.angle_beta   90.00
_cell.angle_gamma   90.00
#
_symmetry.space_group_name_H-M   'P 1'
#
loop_
_entity.id
_entity.type
_entity.pdbx_description
1 polymer ?
#
loop_
_entity_poly.entity_id
_entity_poly.type
_entity_poly.pdbx_seq_one_letter_code
_entity_poly.pdbx_strand_id
1 'polypeptide(L)'
;MDPGRLAGRSAREIMDAVVEAVRPVDGTQDAEASRQAVNEGLSDLLDRYPDADLLNLHEEQRLFVIERFMAQDVYNRLYLDIGKAVQDKASGVSAALLRMRQIKDYIRETISARFRAMRATASALTPRSVAQMATRALAEAFAVFEDYIQ
;
A
#
# COMPACT_ATOMS: atom_id res chain seq x y z
N MET A 1 -8.17 15.76 -8.61
CA MET A 1 -8.59 16.11 -7.24
C MET A 1 -7.63 17.15 -6.71
N ASP A 2 -8.19 18.19 -6.11
CA ASP A 2 -7.52 19.42 -5.69
C ASP A 2 -6.77 19.20 -4.36
N PRO A 3 -5.47 19.55 -4.24
CA PRO A 3 -4.71 19.46 -2.98
C PRO A 3 -5.39 20.15 -1.79
N GLY A 4 -6.22 21.17 -2.04
CA GLY A 4 -7.01 21.87 -1.02
C GLY A 4 -8.14 21.04 -0.39
N ARG A 5 -8.52 19.89 -0.95
CA ARG A 5 -9.63 19.05 -0.43
C ARG A 5 -9.21 18.06 0.66
N LEU A 6 -7.94 18.04 1.08
CA LEU A 6 -7.46 17.13 2.13
C LEU A 6 -7.17 17.84 3.47
N ALA A 7 -7.28 19.17 3.52
CA ALA A 7 -7.15 19.92 4.76
C ALA A 7 -8.45 19.81 5.59
N GLY A 8 -8.36 19.33 6.84
CA GLY A 8 -9.50 19.26 7.76
C GLY A 8 -10.42 18.05 7.62
N ARG A 9 -10.04 17.03 6.83
CA ARG A 9 -10.80 15.77 6.74
C ARG A 9 -10.36 14.81 7.84
N SER A 10 -11.35 14.17 8.47
CA SER A 10 -11.09 13.13 9.50
C SER A 10 -10.32 11.94 8.90
N ALA A 11 -9.64 11.11 9.73
CA ALA A 11 -9.05 9.86 9.24
C ALA A 11 -10.02 9.04 8.41
N ARG A 12 -11.30 8.97 8.80
CA ARG A 12 -12.35 8.24 8.06
C ARG A 12 -12.47 8.69 6.61
N GLU A 13 -12.53 9.99 6.42
CA GLU A 13 -12.68 10.58 5.09
C GLU A 13 -11.43 10.44 4.21
N ILE A 14 -10.25 10.45 4.82
CA ILE A 14 -8.98 10.17 4.16
C ILE A 14 -8.96 8.70 3.75
N MET A 15 -9.33 7.80 4.66
CA MET A 15 -9.40 6.35 4.42
C MET A 15 -10.36 6.01 3.28
N ASP A 16 -11.58 6.54 3.30
CA ASP A 16 -12.58 6.31 2.26
C ASP A 16 -12.08 6.79 0.88
N ALA A 17 -11.48 7.99 0.82
CA ALA A 17 -10.97 8.53 -0.44
C ALA A 17 -9.76 7.74 -0.98
N VAL A 18 -8.93 7.20 -0.10
CA VAL A 18 -7.75 6.42 -0.46
C VAL A 18 -8.16 5.03 -0.92
N VAL A 19 -9.08 4.37 -0.22
CA VAL A 19 -9.67 3.09 -0.63
C VAL A 19 -10.33 3.22 -2.00
N GLU A 20 -11.17 4.23 -2.22
CA GLU A 20 -11.80 4.46 -3.52
C GLU A 20 -10.77 4.78 -4.63
N ALA A 21 -9.69 5.49 -4.32
CA ALA A 21 -8.66 5.85 -5.31
C ALA A 21 -7.84 4.64 -5.79
N VAL A 22 -7.63 3.64 -4.93
CA VAL A 22 -6.85 2.45 -5.31
C VAL A 22 -7.72 1.31 -5.83
N ARG A 23 -9.04 1.36 -5.62
CA ARG A 23 -9.93 0.24 -5.92
C ARG A 23 -9.80 -0.21 -7.38
N PRO A 24 -9.49 -1.48 -7.64
CA PRO A 24 -9.37 -1.97 -9.00
C PRO A 24 -10.74 -2.01 -9.68
N VAL A 25 -10.75 -1.76 -11.00
CA VAL A 25 -11.99 -1.61 -11.81
C VAL A 25 -12.77 -2.92 -11.90
N ASP A 26 -12.10 -4.06 -11.74
CA ASP A 26 -12.67 -5.40 -11.76
C ASP A 26 -13.31 -5.84 -10.43
N GLY A 27 -13.21 -5.03 -9.37
CA GLY A 27 -13.81 -5.31 -8.07
C GLY A 27 -13.13 -6.44 -7.28
N THR A 28 -11.90 -6.83 -7.63
CA THR A 28 -11.14 -7.91 -6.97
C THR A 28 -10.71 -7.60 -5.53
N GLN A 29 -10.94 -6.38 -5.05
CA GLN A 29 -10.53 -5.94 -3.72
C GLN A 29 -11.60 -6.26 -2.67
N ASP A 30 -11.26 -7.14 -1.71
CA ASP A 30 -12.09 -7.42 -0.54
C ASP A 30 -12.14 -6.18 0.37
N ALA A 31 -13.35 -5.74 0.71
CA ALA A 31 -13.56 -4.59 1.59
C ALA A 31 -12.93 -4.79 2.99
N GLU A 32 -12.84 -6.03 3.48
CA GLU A 32 -12.15 -6.38 4.71
C GLU A 32 -10.64 -6.26 4.56
N ALA A 33 -10.07 -6.70 3.43
CA ALA A 33 -8.64 -6.52 3.16
C ALA A 33 -8.24 -5.04 3.10
N SER A 34 -9.10 -4.20 2.51
CA SER A 34 -8.93 -2.74 2.51
C SER A 34 -8.99 -2.15 3.92
N ARG A 35 -9.95 -2.58 4.74
CA ARG A 35 -10.06 -2.16 6.15
C ARG A 35 -8.83 -2.55 6.95
N GLN A 36 -8.35 -3.77 6.78
CA GLN A 36 -7.15 -4.25 7.43
C GLN A 36 -5.92 -3.42 7.02
N ALA A 37 -5.72 -3.17 5.73
CA ALA A 37 -4.59 -2.37 5.23
C ALA A 37 -4.59 -0.94 5.79
N VAL A 38 -5.79 -0.37 5.95
CA VAL A 38 -5.97 0.94 6.59
C VAL A 38 -5.59 0.90 8.07
N ASN A 39 -6.07 -0.11 8.82
CA ASN A 39 -5.76 -0.25 10.24
C ASN A 39 -4.26 -0.46 10.48
N GLU A 40 -3.60 -1.26 9.63
CA GLU A 40 -2.14 -1.44 9.67
C GLU A 40 -1.42 -0.10 9.42
N GLY A 41 -1.87 0.68 8.43
CA GLY A 41 -1.29 2.00 8.16
C GLY A 41 -1.48 3.02 9.29
N LEU A 42 -2.62 2.98 10.00
CA LEU A 42 -2.84 3.80 11.19
C LEU A 42 -2.03 3.33 12.40
N SER A 43 -1.86 2.02 12.58
CA SER A 43 -1.00 1.47 13.64
C SER A 43 0.45 1.91 13.42
N ASP A 44 0.97 1.75 12.20
CA ASP A 44 2.30 2.21 11.82
C ASP A 44 2.46 3.73 12.03
N LEU A 45 1.38 4.50 11.86
CA LEU A 45 1.38 5.94 12.08
C LEU A 45 1.58 6.23 13.56
N LEU A 46 0.83 5.57 14.45
CA LEU A 46 0.92 5.78 15.89
C LEU A 46 2.27 5.31 16.45
N ASP A 47 2.88 4.28 15.87
CA ASP A 47 4.25 3.87 16.24
C ASP A 47 5.28 4.96 15.91
N ARG A 48 5.07 5.70 14.81
CA ARG A 48 5.99 6.75 14.36
C ARG A 48 5.68 8.14 14.95
N TYR A 49 4.41 8.44 15.15
CA TYR A 49 3.87 9.69 15.67
C TYR A 49 2.89 9.36 16.81
N PRO A 50 3.39 9.06 18.03
CA PRO A 50 2.56 8.60 19.14
C PRO A 50 1.44 9.57 19.52
N ASP A 51 1.67 10.87 19.31
CA ASP A 51 0.71 11.94 19.63
C ASP A 51 -0.16 12.36 18.43
N ALA A 52 -0.20 11.57 17.35
CA ALA A 52 -0.99 11.92 16.18
C ALA A 52 -2.49 11.94 16.48
N ASP A 53 -3.13 13.08 16.23
CA ASP A 53 -4.59 13.18 16.25
C ASP A 53 -5.16 12.55 14.97
N LEU A 54 -5.68 11.33 15.08
CA LEU A 54 -6.29 10.62 13.96
C LEU A 54 -7.49 11.37 13.36
N LEU A 55 -8.12 12.29 14.09
CA LEU A 55 -9.21 13.10 13.54
C LEU A 55 -8.70 14.33 12.78
N ASN A 56 -7.42 14.70 12.94
CA ASN A 56 -6.83 15.88 12.33
C ASN A 56 -5.36 15.67 11.95
N LEU A 57 -5.11 14.73 11.03
CA LEU A 57 -3.78 14.41 10.56
C LEU A 57 -3.15 15.56 9.76
N HIS A 58 -1.93 15.94 10.11
CA HIS A 58 -1.10 16.83 9.30
C HIS A 58 -0.73 16.18 7.96
N GLU A 59 -0.35 16.98 6.97
CA GLU A 59 -0.07 16.49 5.61
C GLU A 59 0.95 15.34 5.60
N GLU A 60 2.04 15.47 6.35
CA GLU A 60 3.06 14.42 6.43
C GLU A 60 2.51 13.10 6.98
N GLN A 61 1.67 13.17 8.01
CA GLN A 61 1.02 12.01 8.63
C GLN A 61 0.02 11.36 7.66
N ARG A 62 -0.77 12.17 6.95
CA ARG A 62 -1.67 11.68 5.89
C ARG A 62 -0.89 10.94 4.81
N LEU A 63 0.17 11.54 4.29
CA LEU A 63 1.00 10.94 3.27
C LEU A 63 1.63 9.63 3.75
N PHE A 64 2.04 9.56 5.02
CA PHE A 64 2.58 8.34 5.61
C PHE A 64 1.53 7.21 5.67
N VAL A 65 0.30 7.49 6.11
CA VAL A 65 -0.79 6.50 6.12
C VAL A 65 -1.09 6.00 4.71
N ILE A 66 -1.14 6.91 3.72
CA ILE A 66 -1.40 6.53 2.32
C ILE A 66 -0.28 5.64 1.78
N GLU A 67 0.97 5.96 2.09
CA GLU A 67 2.13 5.14 1.72
C GLU A 67 2.02 3.72 2.29
N ARG A 68 1.70 3.59 3.59
CA ARG A 68 1.55 2.29 4.26
C ARG A 68 0.39 1.48 3.71
N PHE A 69 -0.77 2.11 3.57
CA PHE A 69 -1.94 1.48 2.98
C PHE A 69 -1.63 0.96 1.57
N MET A 70 -1.00 1.77 0.73
CA MET A 70 -0.68 1.40 -0.66
C MET A 70 0.29 0.21 -0.73
N ALA A 71 1.29 0.17 0.14
CA ALA A 71 2.20 -0.98 0.21
C ALA A 71 1.44 -2.27 0.59
N GLN A 72 0.55 -2.19 1.57
CA GLN A 72 -0.22 -3.35 2.02
C GLN A 72 -1.26 -3.79 0.97
N ASP A 73 -1.91 -2.85 0.31
CA ASP A 73 -2.86 -3.12 -0.77
C ASP A 73 -2.19 -3.81 -1.97
N VAL A 74 -1.05 -3.30 -2.43
CA VAL A 74 -0.28 -3.92 -3.53
C VAL A 74 0.19 -5.32 -3.14
N TYR A 75 0.66 -5.50 -1.91
CA TYR A 75 1.03 -6.83 -1.40
C TYR A 75 -0.15 -7.79 -1.37
N ASN A 76 -1.31 -7.37 -0.88
CA ASN A 76 -2.50 -8.21 -0.80
C ASN A 76 -2.95 -8.67 -2.20
N ARG A 77 -2.91 -7.79 -3.20
CA ARG A 77 -3.26 -8.15 -4.59
C ARG A 77 -2.30 -9.17 -5.16
N LEU A 78 -1.00 -8.93 -5.02
CA LEU A 78 0.00 -9.89 -5.48
C LEU A 78 -0.14 -11.23 -4.74
N TYR A 79 -0.42 -11.20 -3.44
CA TYR A 79 -0.65 -12.41 -2.65
C TYR A 79 -1.85 -13.23 -3.16
N LEU A 80 -2.95 -12.58 -3.58
CA LEU A 80 -4.09 -13.25 -4.19
C LEU A 80 -3.70 -13.94 -5.51
N ASP A 81 -2.84 -13.30 -6.31
CA ASP A 81 -2.43 -13.81 -7.62
C ASP A 81 -1.42 -14.97 -7.52
N ILE A 82 -0.40 -14.83 -6.66
CA ILE A 82 0.76 -15.75 -6.64
C ILE A 82 0.95 -16.51 -5.33
N GLY A 83 0.26 -16.13 -4.25
CA GLY A 83 0.53 -16.62 -2.89
C GLY A 83 0.43 -18.13 -2.76
N LYS A 84 -0.58 -18.74 -3.38
CA LYS A 84 -0.75 -20.19 -3.38
C LYS A 84 0.36 -20.91 -4.18
N ALA A 85 0.70 -20.40 -5.36
CA ALA A 85 1.76 -20.97 -6.17
C ALA A 85 3.12 -20.90 -5.46
N VAL A 86 3.44 -19.78 -4.80
CA VAL A 86 4.67 -19.66 -4.01
C VAL A 86 4.71 -20.65 -2.85
N GLN A 87 3.57 -20.90 -2.18
CA GLN A 87 3.48 -21.91 -1.12
C GLN A 87 3.73 -23.32 -1.68
N ASP A 88 3.13 -23.65 -2.82
CA ASP A 88 3.23 -24.98 -3.44
C ASP A 88 4.63 -25.28 -3.99
N LYS A 89 5.36 -24.25 -4.43
CA LYS A 89 6.71 -24.36 -5.00
C LYS A 89 7.84 -24.17 -4.00
N ALA A 90 7.52 -23.84 -2.74
CA ALA A 90 8.54 -23.71 -1.70
C ALA A 90 9.01 -25.08 -1.20
N SER A 91 10.26 -25.17 -0.74
CA SER A 91 10.80 -26.40 -0.13
C SER A 91 10.20 -26.74 1.25
N GLY A 92 9.30 -25.88 1.75
CA GLY A 92 8.61 -26.04 3.02
C GLY A 92 8.00 -24.72 3.52
N VAL A 93 7.26 -24.79 4.63
CA VAL A 93 6.54 -23.64 5.20
C VAL A 93 7.47 -22.45 5.49
N SER A 94 8.64 -22.70 6.07
CA SER A 94 9.60 -21.64 6.37
C SER A 94 10.11 -20.93 5.12
N ALA A 95 10.33 -21.66 4.03
CA ALA A 95 10.75 -21.09 2.76
C ALA A 95 9.62 -20.27 2.11
N ALA A 96 8.38 -20.76 2.17
CA ALA A 96 7.21 -20.00 1.69
C ALA A 96 7.04 -18.68 2.46
N LEU A 97 7.12 -18.72 3.80
CA LEU A 97 7.02 -17.53 4.64
C LEU A 97 8.16 -16.54 4.39
N LEU A 98 9.38 -17.04 4.14
CA LEU A 98 10.51 -16.18 3.79
C LEU A 98 10.25 -15.46 2.45
N ARG A 99 9.82 -16.19 1.42
CA ARG A 99 9.49 -15.63 0.11
C ARG A 99 8.39 -14.57 0.20
N MET A 100 7.32 -14.86 0.94
CA MET A 100 6.24 -13.89 1.19
C MET A 100 6.73 -12.62 1.88
N ARG A 101 7.63 -12.76 2.86
CA ARG A 101 8.22 -11.61 3.56
C ARG A 101 9.09 -10.78 2.62
N GLN A 102 9.92 -11.42 1.78
CA GLN A 102 10.75 -10.74 0.79
C GLN A 102 9.90 -9.94 -0.20
N ILE A 103 8.79 -10.51 -0.67
CA ILE A 103 7.82 -9.82 -1.53
C ILE A 103 7.23 -8.60 -0.81
N LYS A 104 6.77 -8.77 0.44
CA LYS A 104 6.20 -7.68 1.25
C LYS A 104 7.20 -6.54 1.45
N ASP A 105 8.43 -6.87 1.81
CA ASP A 105 9.49 -5.89 2.09
C ASP A 105 9.90 -5.15 0.81
N TYR A 106 10.00 -5.85 -0.32
CA TYR A 106 10.28 -5.25 -1.62
C TYR A 106 9.19 -4.25 -2.04
N ILE A 107 7.92 -4.63 -1.92
CA ILE A 107 6.78 -3.74 -2.26
C ILE A 107 6.80 -2.51 -1.36
N ARG A 108 6.97 -2.71 -0.05
CA ARG A 108 7.06 -1.61 0.91
C ARG A 108 8.16 -0.62 0.54
N GLU A 109 9.37 -1.10 0.28
CA GLU A 109 10.48 -0.21 -0.08
C GLU A 109 10.28 0.48 -1.44
N THR A 110 9.73 -0.23 -2.42
CA THR A 110 9.41 0.33 -3.74
C THR A 110 8.41 1.47 -3.64
N ILE A 111 7.34 1.30 -2.86
CA ILE A 111 6.35 2.34 -2.61
C ILE A 111 6.97 3.50 -1.84
N SER A 112 7.71 3.24 -0.75
CA SER A 112 8.40 4.26 0.03
C SER A 112 9.36 5.09 -0.84
N ALA A 113 10.13 4.47 -1.73
CA ALA A 113 11.04 5.16 -2.64
C ALA A 113 10.30 6.11 -3.59
N ARG A 114 9.14 5.70 -4.11
CA ARG A 114 8.29 6.54 -4.98
C ARG A 114 7.69 7.72 -4.22
N PHE A 115 7.25 7.53 -2.99
CA PHE A 115 6.76 8.63 -2.14
C PHE A 115 7.88 9.64 -1.85
N ARG A 116 9.10 9.17 -1.54
CA ARG A 116 10.27 10.05 -1.36
C ARG A 116 10.59 10.84 -2.62
N ALA A 117 10.57 10.21 -3.79
CA ALA A 117 10.80 10.89 -5.08
C ALA A 117 9.71 11.94 -5.38
N MET A 118 8.44 11.60 -5.16
CA MET A 118 7.32 12.51 -5.36
C MET A 118 7.41 13.76 -4.46
N ARG A 119 7.79 13.57 -3.18
CA ARG A 119 8.02 14.68 -2.23
C ARG A 119 9.18 15.56 -2.69
N ALA A 120 10.27 14.96 -3.16
CA ALA A 120 11.44 15.70 -3.64
C ALA A 120 11.15 16.60 -4.86
N THR A 121 10.17 16.23 -5.70
CA THR A 121 9.77 17.02 -6.87
C THR A 121 8.57 17.93 -6.63
N ALA A 122 8.07 18.04 -5.39
CA ALA A 122 6.84 18.76 -5.04
C ALA A 122 5.62 18.37 -5.92
N SER A 123 5.58 17.10 -6.36
CA SER A 123 4.50 16.60 -7.20
C SER A 123 3.23 16.38 -6.37
N ALA A 124 2.09 16.83 -6.88
CA ALA A 124 0.81 16.64 -6.22
C ALA A 124 0.41 15.14 -6.19
N LEU A 125 0.01 14.66 -5.01
CA LEU A 125 -0.59 13.34 -4.88
C LEU A 125 -2.04 13.40 -5.38
N THR A 126 -2.30 12.78 -6.53
CA THR A 126 -3.65 12.68 -7.12
C THR A 126 -4.11 11.23 -7.11
N PRO A 127 -5.43 10.94 -7.16
CA PRO A 127 -5.92 9.56 -7.28
C PRO A 127 -5.32 8.83 -8.48
N ARG A 128 -5.11 9.54 -9.60
CA ARG A 128 -4.48 8.98 -10.80
C ARG A 128 -3.02 8.59 -10.54
N SER A 129 -2.24 9.44 -9.88
CA SER A 129 -0.83 9.11 -9.58
C SER A 129 -0.73 7.97 -8.57
N VAL A 130 -1.63 7.93 -7.58
CA VAL A 130 -1.76 6.83 -6.62
C VAL A 130 -2.05 5.50 -7.32
N ALA A 131 -3.07 5.45 -8.17
CA ALA A 131 -3.41 4.24 -8.93
C ALA A 131 -2.26 3.79 -9.83
N GLN A 132 -1.60 4.72 -10.53
CA GLN A 132 -0.43 4.41 -11.37
C GLN A 132 0.75 3.86 -10.58
N MET A 133 1.01 4.39 -9.38
CA MET A 133 2.05 3.88 -8.48
C MET A 133 1.75 2.45 -8.05
N ALA A 134 0.50 2.16 -7.67
CA ALA A 134 0.08 0.83 -7.26
C ALA A 134 0.23 -0.18 -8.42
N THR A 135 -0.29 0.14 -9.62
CA THR A 135 -0.17 -0.73 -10.80
C THR A 135 1.28 -1.01 -11.19
N ARG A 136 2.14 0.02 -11.16
CA ARG A 136 3.57 -0.15 -11.48
C ARG A 136 4.29 -0.99 -10.44
N ALA A 137 4.05 -0.74 -9.15
CA ALA A 137 4.66 -1.53 -8.09
C ALA A 137 4.21 -2.99 -8.14
N LEU A 138 2.95 -3.26 -8.48
CA LEU A 138 2.44 -4.61 -8.67
C LEU A 138 3.15 -5.32 -9.83
N ALA A 139 3.23 -4.68 -11.00
CA ALA A 139 3.89 -5.24 -12.17
C ALA A 139 5.39 -5.49 -11.94
N GLU A 140 6.08 -4.55 -11.29
CA GLU A 140 7.50 -4.69 -10.96
C GLU A 140 7.74 -5.81 -9.94
N ALA A 141 6.91 -5.91 -8.89
CA ALA A 141 7.02 -6.98 -7.92
C ALA A 141 6.74 -8.34 -8.56
N PHE A 142 5.73 -8.44 -9.44
CA PHE A 142 5.49 -9.67 -10.19
C PHE A 142 6.72 -10.08 -11.02
N ALA A 143 7.29 -9.17 -11.80
CA ALA A 143 8.46 -9.45 -12.62
C ALA A 143 9.71 -9.86 -11.81
N VAL A 144 9.89 -9.31 -10.60
CA VAL A 144 11.02 -9.68 -9.72
C VAL A 144 10.83 -11.06 -9.08
N PHE A 145 9.57 -11.47 -8.83
CA PHE A 145 9.27 -12.68 -8.06
C PHE A 145 8.58 -13.78 -8.86
N GLU A 146 8.48 -13.67 -10.19
CA GLU A 146 7.89 -14.70 -11.05
C GLU A 146 8.63 -16.04 -10.96
N ASP A 147 9.94 -16.04 -10.69
CA ASP A 147 10.72 -17.27 -10.50
C ASP A 147 10.29 -18.06 -9.25
N TYR A 148 9.60 -17.43 -8.28
CA TYR A 148 9.10 -18.14 -7.09
C TYR A 148 7.91 -19.04 -7.37
N ILE A 149 7.29 -18.89 -8.55
CA ILE A 149 6.10 -19.66 -8.96
C ILE A 149 6.38 -20.65 -10.10
N GLN A 150 7.62 -20.71 -10.59
CA GLN A 150 8.05 -21.66 -11.63
C GLN A 150 8.36 -23.05 -11.05
#